data_AF-A0A955V1U1-F1
#
_entry.id   AF-A0A955V1U1-F1
#
_cell.length_a   1.000
_cell.length_b   1.000
_cell.length_c   1.000
_cell.angle_alpha   90.00
_cell.angle_beta   90.00
_cell.angle_gamma   90.00
#
_symmetry.space_group_name_H-M   'P 1'
#
loop_
_entity.id
_entity.type
_entity.pdbx_description
1 polymer ?
#
loop_
_entity_poly.entity_id
_entity_poly.type
_entity_poly.pdbx_seq_one_letter_code
_entity_poly.pdbx_strand_id
1 'polypeptide(L)'
;VERALAGAAARCAGYLVTESVPLAPAAGVAPGARIPGVALVTSFDKPAALDDDAFYARWHGSHTPLSLEIHPLLHYVRNAVVRPLTPGAPPLRAIVSEAVASVDVIADPAVFYGSEEGRARAVADLRTFVDFRSLATALMSEYVLVA
;
A
#
# COMPACT_ATOMS: atom_id res chain seq x y z
N VAL A 1 -0.17 22.33 -1.70
CA VAL A 1 -1.17 21.23 -1.77
C VAL A 1 -2.08 21.26 -0.54
N GLU A 2 -1.50 21.39 0.64
CA GLU A 2 -2.10 21.51 1.96
C GLU A 2 -3.28 22.47 2.02
N ARG A 3 -3.17 23.66 1.41
CA ARG A 3 -4.27 24.64 1.36
C ARG A 3 -5.51 24.10 0.65
N ALA A 4 -5.34 23.34 -0.43
CA ALA A 4 -6.44 22.73 -1.16
C ALA A 4 -7.07 21.58 -0.35
N LEU A 5 -6.30 20.91 0.52
CA LEU A 5 -6.76 19.80 1.35
C LEU A 5 -7.41 20.24 2.67
N ALA A 6 -7.18 21.47 3.13
CA ALA A 6 -7.57 21.95 4.45
C ALA A 6 -9.09 21.85 4.73
N GLY A 7 -9.93 21.97 3.71
CA GLY A 7 -11.39 21.81 3.84
C GLY A 7 -11.90 20.38 3.72
N ALA A 8 -11.06 19.44 3.28
CA ALA A 8 -11.44 18.06 2.99
C ALA A 8 -10.99 17.07 4.08
N ALA A 9 -10.08 17.48 4.98
CA ALA A 9 -9.57 16.64 6.05
C ALA A 9 -9.35 17.44 7.33
N ALA A 10 -9.70 16.84 8.48
CA ALA A 10 -9.40 17.41 9.79
C ALA A 10 -7.89 17.52 10.07
N ARG A 11 -7.07 16.76 9.33
CA ARG A 11 -5.62 16.73 9.47
C ARG A 11 -4.96 16.32 8.15
N CYS A 12 -3.81 16.92 7.84
CA CYS A 12 -2.97 16.58 6.69
C CYS A 12 -1.58 16.14 7.17
N ALA A 13 -1.05 15.05 6.64
CA ALA A 13 0.31 14.58 6.86
C ALA A 13 1.00 14.33 5.52
N GLY A 14 2.19 14.90 5.33
CA GLY A 14 3.00 14.71 4.12
C GLY A 14 4.28 13.94 4.41
N TYR A 15 4.75 13.16 3.43
CA TYR A 15 5.95 12.34 3.52
C TYR A 15 6.79 12.46 2.26
N LEU A 16 8.11 12.47 2.43
CA LEU A 16 9.04 12.21 1.34
C LEU A 16 9.19 10.69 1.23
N VAL A 17 9.05 10.16 0.03
CA VAL A 17 9.11 8.72 -0.22
C VAL A 17 10.07 8.39 -1.36
N THR A 18 10.56 7.15 -1.36
CA THR A 18 11.17 6.51 -2.53
C THR A 18 10.19 5.48 -3.06
N GLU A 19 9.81 5.63 -4.32
CA GLU A 19 8.82 4.76 -4.96
C GLU A 19 9.50 3.53 -5.58
N SER A 20 8.79 2.40 -5.56
CA SER A 20 9.12 1.19 -6.28
C SER A 20 7.84 0.60 -6.87
N VAL A 21 7.89 0.14 -8.12
CA VAL A 21 6.74 -0.42 -8.86
C VAL A 21 7.00 -1.88 -9.23
N PRO A 22 6.76 -2.83 -8.31
CA PRO A 22 6.92 -4.27 -8.54
C PRO A 22 6.09 -4.84 -9.69
N LEU A 23 4.87 -4.31 -9.87
CA LEU A 23 3.97 -4.72 -10.93
C LEU A 23 3.35 -3.46 -11.50
N ALA A 24 3.79 -3.03 -12.69
CA ALA A 24 3.28 -1.82 -13.32
C ALA A 24 1.82 -1.96 -13.77
N PRO A 25 1.04 -0.86 -13.79
CA PRO A 25 -0.33 -0.91 -14.30
C PRO A 25 -0.30 -1.14 -15.81
N ALA A 26 -1.39 -1.70 -16.35
CA ALA A 26 -1.55 -1.81 -17.79
C ALA A 26 -1.49 -0.42 -18.46
N ALA A 27 -0.74 -0.32 -19.56
CA ALA A 27 -0.64 0.92 -20.34
C ALA A 27 -1.98 1.28 -21.01
N GLY A 28 -2.13 2.54 -21.40
CA GLY A 28 -3.23 2.98 -22.28
C GLY A 28 -4.43 3.62 -21.58
N VAL A 29 -4.35 3.93 -20.28
CA VAL A 29 -5.35 4.77 -19.63
C VAL A 29 -5.11 6.23 -20.02
N ALA A 30 -6.13 6.88 -20.58
CA ALA A 30 -6.04 8.27 -21.02
C ALA A 30 -5.87 9.24 -19.84
N PRO A 31 -5.19 10.39 -20.02
CA PRO A 31 -5.17 11.46 -19.03
C PRO A 31 -6.59 11.88 -18.62
N GLY A 32 -6.80 12.10 -17.31
CA GLY A 32 -8.09 12.41 -16.71
C GLY A 32 -9.01 11.20 -16.49
N ALA A 33 -8.66 10.01 -17.01
CA ALA A 33 -9.48 8.83 -16.84
C ALA A 33 -9.16 8.07 -15.54
N ARG A 34 -10.20 7.40 -15.01
CA ARG A 34 -10.08 6.45 -13.90
C ARG A 34 -9.36 5.20 -14.39
N ILE A 35 -8.40 4.70 -13.63
CA ILE A 35 -7.78 3.39 -13.88
C ILE A 35 -8.80 2.30 -13.48
N PRO A 36 -9.05 1.29 -14.33
CA PRO A 36 -9.94 0.18 -13.99
C PRO A 36 -9.51 -0.54 -12.70
N GLY A 37 -10.48 -0.99 -11.91
CA GLY A 37 -10.23 -1.65 -10.63
C GLY A 37 -10.40 -0.75 -9.41
N VAL A 38 -9.88 -1.22 -8.28
CA VAL A 38 -9.81 -0.51 -6.99
C VAL A 38 -8.46 -0.80 -6.35
N ALA A 39 -7.95 0.15 -5.56
CA ALA A 39 -6.69 0.00 -4.84
C ALA A 39 -6.91 -0.07 -3.33
N LEU A 40 -6.27 -1.05 -2.69
CA LEU A 40 -6.01 -1.04 -1.25
C LEU A 40 -4.81 -0.14 -1.01
N VAL A 41 -5.07 1.06 -0.48
CA VAL A 41 -4.02 1.97 -0.05
C VAL A 41 -3.77 1.72 1.42
N THR A 42 -2.61 1.14 1.72
CA THR A 42 -2.25 0.69 3.06
C THR A 42 -1.02 1.43 3.55
N SER A 43 -1.05 1.96 4.76
CA SER A 43 0.08 2.61 5.41
C SER A 43 0.39 1.97 6.75
N PHE A 44 1.67 1.82 7.07
CA PHE A 44 2.13 1.28 8.35
C PHE A 44 3.55 1.70 8.69
N ASP A 45 3.87 1.59 9.98
CA ASP A 45 5.21 1.60 10.52
C ASP A 45 5.69 0.17 10.83
N LYS A 46 6.96 0.05 11.20
CA LYS A 46 7.59 -1.18 11.67
C LYS A 46 7.49 -1.33 13.20
N PRO A 47 7.56 -2.55 13.74
CA PRO A 47 7.76 -2.77 15.17
C PRO A 47 9.00 -2.02 15.69
N ALA A 48 8.90 -1.48 16.92
CA ALA A 48 9.99 -0.70 17.52
C ALA A 48 11.31 -1.47 17.65
N ALA A 49 11.24 -2.79 17.87
CA ALA A 49 12.40 -3.66 18.03
C ALA A 49 13.03 -4.14 16.71
N LEU A 50 12.38 -3.89 15.56
CA LEU A 50 12.91 -4.25 14.24
C LEU A 50 13.68 -3.05 13.68
N ASP A 51 14.89 -3.22 13.18
CA ASP A 51 15.59 -2.14 12.48
C ASP A 51 15.03 -1.92 11.05
N ASP A 52 15.42 -0.81 10.41
CA ASP A 52 14.91 -0.48 9.07
C ASP A 52 15.42 -1.47 8.00
N ASP A 53 16.67 -1.91 8.09
CA ASP A 53 17.25 -2.86 7.12
C ASP A 53 16.50 -4.19 7.12
N ALA A 54 16.21 -4.74 8.31
CA ALA A 54 15.42 -5.94 8.49
C ALA A 54 13.96 -5.73 8.04
N PHE A 55 13.37 -4.57 8.32
CA PHE A 55 12.04 -4.22 7.85
C PHE A 55 11.96 -4.25 6.31
N TYR A 56 12.86 -3.56 5.62
CA TYR A 56 12.86 -3.53 4.16
C TYR A 56 13.26 -4.87 3.54
N ALA A 57 14.17 -5.63 4.17
CA ALA A 57 14.50 -6.98 3.72
C ALA A 57 13.28 -7.91 3.80
N ARG A 58 12.49 -7.84 4.87
CA ARG A 58 11.24 -8.61 5.01
C ARG A 58 10.20 -8.13 4.00
N TRP A 59 9.95 -6.84 3.94
CA TRP A 59 8.91 -6.29 3.09
C TRP A 59 9.22 -6.48 1.59
N HIS A 60 10.39 -6.07 1.12
CA HIS A 60 10.76 -6.14 -0.30
C HIS A 60 11.25 -7.52 -0.73
N GLY A 61 11.96 -8.24 0.14
CA GLY A 61 12.56 -9.52 -0.20
C GLY A 61 11.66 -10.74 0.03
N SER A 62 10.69 -10.67 0.95
CA SER A 62 9.83 -11.80 1.33
C SER A 62 8.35 -11.51 1.09
N HIS A 63 7.81 -10.46 1.71
CA HIS A 63 6.38 -10.16 1.65
C HIS A 63 5.93 -9.79 0.23
N THR A 64 6.75 -9.04 -0.49
CA THR A 64 6.47 -8.62 -1.86
C THR A 64 6.27 -9.79 -2.83
N PRO A 65 7.21 -10.75 -2.93
CA PRO A 65 6.97 -11.97 -3.70
C PRO A 65 5.71 -12.73 -3.25
N LEU A 66 5.46 -12.82 -1.94
CA LEU A 66 4.26 -13.47 -1.41
C LEU A 66 2.98 -12.76 -1.87
N SER A 67 2.89 -11.44 -1.78
CA SER A 67 1.74 -10.66 -2.28
C SER A 67 1.50 -10.92 -3.76
N LEU A 68 2.56 -10.92 -4.58
CA LEU A 68 2.46 -11.20 -6.01
C LEU A 68 2.03 -12.64 -6.32
N GLU A 69 2.34 -13.59 -5.42
CA GLU A 69 1.95 -14.99 -5.54
C GLU A 69 0.46 -15.21 -5.22
N ILE A 70 -0.04 -14.59 -4.14
CA ILE A 70 -1.34 -14.95 -3.56
C ILE A 70 -2.46 -13.97 -3.91
N HIS A 71 -2.13 -12.71 -4.22
CA HIS A 71 -3.11 -11.70 -4.55
C HIS A 71 -3.29 -11.57 -6.07
N PRO A 72 -4.53 -11.44 -6.57
CA PRO A 72 -4.80 -11.22 -7.99
C PRO A 72 -4.54 -9.75 -8.39
N LEU A 73 -3.30 -9.29 -8.19
CA LEU A 73 -2.91 -7.89 -8.38
C LEU A 73 -2.89 -7.49 -9.85
N LEU A 74 -3.38 -6.28 -10.12
CA LEU A 74 -3.31 -5.60 -11.41
C LEU A 74 -2.18 -4.56 -11.44
N HIS A 75 -1.87 -3.98 -10.29
CA HIS A 75 -0.86 -2.94 -10.10
C HIS A 75 -0.38 -3.03 -8.65
N TYR A 76 0.93 -2.89 -8.43
CA TYR A 76 1.53 -2.86 -7.11
C TYR A 76 2.56 -1.74 -7.04
N VAL A 77 2.32 -0.74 -6.18
CA VAL A 77 3.25 0.35 -5.86
C VAL A 77 3.59 0.30 -4.38
N ARG A 78 4.86 0.50 -4.07
CA ARG A 78 5.35 0.65 -2.70
C ARG A 78 6.15 1.93 -2.57
N ASN A 79 5.85 2.68 -1.53
CA ASN A 79 6.55 3.90 -1.17
C ASN A 79 7.22 3.71 0.19
N ALA A 80 8.54 3.63 0.20
CA ALA A 80 9.33 3.64 1.41
C ALA A 80 9.48 5.08 1.90
N VAL A 81 8.99 5.36 3.11
CA VAL A 81 9.01 6.71 3.70
C VAL A 81 10.43 7.05 4.14
N VAL A 82 10.99 8.11 3.56
CA VAL A 82 12.30 8.65 3.93
C VAL A 82 12.18 9.51 5.18
N ARG A 83 11.20 10.40 5.22
CA ARG A 83 10.93 11.29 6.37
C ARG A 83 9.56 11.96 6.27
N PRO A 84 8.97 12.38 7.40
CA PRO A 84 7.84 13.29 7.39
C PRO A 84 8.22 14.67 6.83
N LEU A 85 7.26 15.32 6.18
CA LEU A 85 7.37 16.67 5.62
C LEU A 85 6.57 17.71 6.43
N THR A 86 5.51 17.27 7.11
CA THR A 86 4.63 18.16 7.88
C THR A 86 4.80 17.96 9.38
N PRO A 87 4.71 19.02 10.20
CA PRO A 87 4.78 18.93 11.65
C PRO A 87 3.80 17.90 12.22
N GLY A 88 4.29 17.07 13.14
CA GLY A 88 3.49 16.10 13.87
C GLY A 88 3.01 14.90 13.07
N ALA A 89 3.35 14.76 11.78
CA ALA A 89 3.00 13.59 10.95
C ALA A 89 3.29 12.26 11.69
N PRO A 90 2.36 11.29 11.67
CA PRO A 90 2.59 10.01 12.34
C PRO A 90 3.85 9.32 11.79
N PRO A 91 4.58 8.58 12.63
CA PRO A 91 5.69 7.79 12.15
C PRO A 91 5.14 6.70 11.21
N LEU A 92 5.58 6.71 9.96
CA LEU A 92 5.26 5.69 8.94
C LEU A 92 6.54 5.29 8.23
N ARG A 93 6.62 4.04 7.78
CA ARG A 93 7.73 3.50 6.97
C ARG A 93 7.26 3.07 5.59
N ALA A 94 5.99 2.69 5.46
CA ALA A 94 5.41 2.22 4.22
C ALA A 94 4.09 2.94 3.90
N ILE A 95 3.93 3.29 2.62
CA ILE A 95 2.65 3.61 1.99
C ILE A 95 2.56 2.75 0.73
N VAL A 96 1.49 2.00 0.58
CA VAL A 96 1.39 0.88 -0.37
C VAL A 96 0.10 0.99 -1.13
N SER A 97 0.13 0.71 -2.43
CA SER A 97 -1.06 0.61 -3.28
C SER A 97 -1.08 -0.76 -3.95
N GLU A 98 -2.06 -1.60 -3.61
CA GLU A 98 -2.30 -2.90 -4.21
C GLU A 98 -3.65 -2.86 -4.94
N ALA A 99 -3.62 -2.85 -6.27
CA ALA A 99 -4.84 -2.76 -7.08
C ALA A 99 -5.33 -4.14 -7.52
N VAL A 100 -6.64 -4.33 -7.48
CA VAL A 100 -7.33 -5.53 -7.97
C VAL A 100 -8.55 -5.15 -8.81
N ALA A 101 -9.17 -6.13 -9.46
CA ALA A 101 -10.22 -5.89 -10.44
C ALA A 101 -11.51 -5.26 -9.86
N SER A 102 -11.88 -5.54 -8.62
CA SER A 102 -13.10 -5.00 -8.00
C SER A 102 -13.07 -5.12 -6.47
N VAL A 103 -14.05 -4.48 -5.81
CA VAL A 103 -14.27 -4.65 -4.37
C VAL A 103 -14.66 -6.10 -4.02
N ASP A 104 -15.38 -6.80 -4.91
CA ASP A 104 -15.79 -8.19 -4.69
C ASP A 104 -14.57 -9.13 -4.57
N VAL A 105 -13.52 -8.87 -5.34
CA VAL A 105 -12.24 -9.62 -5.25
C VAL A 105 -11.63 -9.51 -3.86
N ILE A 106 -11.76 -8.35 -3.21
CA ILE A 106 -11.23 -8.09 -1.86
C ILE A 106 -12.14 -8.68 -0.79
N ALA A 107 -13.46 -8.61 -1.02
CA ALA A 107 -14.47 -9.08 -0.10
C ALA A 107 -14.52 -10.61 0.00
N ASP A 108 -13.99 -11.34 -0.99
CA ASP A 108 -13.86 -12.79 -0.98
C ASP A 108 -12.41 -13.23 -0.66
N PRO A 109 -12.12 -13.69 0.57
CA PRO A 109 -10.78 -14.13 0.95
C PRO A 109 -10.25 -15.31 0.13
N ALA A 110 -11.12 -16.18 -0.39
CA ALA A 110 -10.68 -17.30 -1.22
C ALA A 110 -10.13 -16.81 -2.56
N VAL A 111 -10.71 -15.74 -3.10
CA VAL A 111 -10.22 -15.07 -4.31
C VAL A 111 -9.01 -14.20 -3.99
N PHE A 112 -9.07 -13.38 -2.94
CA PHE A 112 -8.00 -12.43 -2.62
C PHE A 112 -6.70 -13.11 -2.20
N TYR A 113 -6.75 -14.22 -1.47
CA TYR A 113 -5.55 -14.93 -1.01
C TYR A 113 -5.26 -16.21 -1.80
N GLY A 114 -6.12 -16.58 -2.75
CA GLY A 114 -6.07 -17.82 -3.52
C GLY A 114 -6.32 -19.11 -2.72
N SER A 115 -6.11 -19.09 -1.40
CA SER A 115 -6.34 -20.20 -0.47
C SER A 115 -6.31 -19.75 0.99
N GLU A 116 -6.82 -20.59 1.89
CA GLU A 116 -6.69 -20.38 3.33
C GLU A 116 -5.22 -20.46 3.79
N GLU A 117 -4.40 -21.31 3.14
CA GLU A 117 -2.96 -21.38 3.39
C GLU A 117 -2.24 -20.08 2.99
N GLY A 118 -2.57 -19.52 1.82
CA GLY A 118 -2.06 -18.22 1.38
C GLY A 118 -2.39 -17.11 2.36
N ARG A 119 -3.63 -17.10 2.87
CA ARG A 119 -4.07 -16.16 3.92
C ARG A 119 -3.27 -16.33 5.21
N ALA A 120 -3.08 -17.58 5.67
CA ALA A 120 -2.30 -17.86 6.88
C ALA A 120 -0.83 -17.43 6.72
N ARG A 121 -0.22 -17.68 5.56
CA ARG A 121 1.14 -17.23 5.23
C ARG A 121 1.25 -15.71 5.27
N ALA A 122 0.31 -14.98 4.65
CA ALA A 122 0.29 -13.52 4.65
C ALA A 122 0.19 -12.95 6.08
N VAL A 123 -0.73 -13.48 6.88
CA VAL A 123 -0.91 -13.04 8.28
C VAL A 123 0.32 -13.34 9.12
N ALA A 124 0.92 -14.52 8.97
CA ALA A 124 2.13 -14.90 9.68
C ALA A 124 3.31 -14.00 9.31
N ASP A 125 3.48 -13.70 8.03
CA ASP A 125 4.56 -12.86 7.51
C ASP A 125 4.41 -11.40 7.96
N LEU A 126 3.21 -10.81 7.84
CA LEU A 126 2.92 -9.44 8.31
C LEU A 126 3.27 -9.23 9.79
N ARG A 127 3.03 -10.25 10.63
CA ARG A 127 3.39 -10.21 12.06
C ARG A 127 4.88 -10.08 12.34
N THR A 128 5.74 -10.34 11.35
CA THR A 128 7.19 -10.23 11.52
C THR A 128 7.72 -8.82 11.30
N PHE A 129 6.99 -7.95 10.60
CA PHE A 129 7.52 -6.64 10.19
C PHE A 129 6.55 -5.47 10.21
N VAL A 130 5.25 -5.68 10.47
CA VAL A 130 4.25 -4.60 10.55
C VAL A 130 3.90 -4.28 12.01
N ASP A 131 3.90 -3.01 12.39
CA ASP A 131 3.23 -2.56 13.61
C ASP A 131 1.73 -2.40 13.34
N PHE A 132 0.93 -3.41 13.70
CA PHE A 132 -0.53 -3.40 13.47
C PHE A 132 -1.26 -2.24 14.14
N ARG A 133 -0.68 -1.55 15.13
CA ARG A 133 -1.30 -0.37 15.75
C ARG A 133 -1.24 0.86 14.83
N SER A 134 -0.31 0.85 13.89
CA SER A 134 -0.11 1.90 12.88
C SER A 134 -0.78 1.58 11.54
N LEU A 135 -1.21 0.32 11.36
CA LEU A 135 -1.78 -0.16 10.11
C LEU A 135 -3.11 0.53 9.83
N ALA A 136 -3.20 1.19 8.69
CA ALA A 136 -4.43 1.76 8.17
C ALA A 136 -4.55 1.39 6.69
N THR A 137 -5.75 0.97 6.30
CA THR A 137 -6.06 0.60 4.92
C THR A 137 -7.33 1.31 4.48
N ALA A 138 -7.31 1.88 3.28
CA ALA A 138 -8.45 2.49 2.64
C ALA A 138 -8.63 1.92 1.23
N LEU A 139 -9.89 1.74 0.82
CA LEU A 139 -10.22 1.42 -0.56
C LEU A 139 -10.34 2.71 -1.36
N MET A 140 -9.60 2.79 -2.47
CA MET A 140 -9.50 3.99 -3.28
C MET A 140 -9.66 3.69 -4.77
N SER A 141 -10.03 4.73 -5.51
CA SER A 141 -9.97 4.75 -6.98
C SER A 141 -8.73 5.51 -7.42
N GLU A 142 -8.07 5.04 -8.47
CA GLU A 142 -6.89 5.68 -9.04
C GLU A 142 -7.25 6.41 -10.34
N TYR A 143 -6.64 7.57 -10.59
CA TYR A 143 -6.90 8.41 -11.76
C TYR A 143 -5.57 8.90 -12.34
N VAL A 144 -5.48 8.93 -13.66
CA VAL A 144 -4.36 9.58 -14.36
C VAL A 144 -4.62 11.09 -14.35
N LEU A 145 -3.75 11.88 -13.72
CA LEU A 145 -3.93 13.33 -13.67
C LEU A 145 -3.63 13.97 -15.04
N VAL A 146 -4.34 15.07 -15.34
CA VAL A 146 -4.03 15.94 -16.48
C VAL A 146 -2.96 16.94 -16.01
N ALA A 147 -1.85 17.05 -16.75
CA ALA A 147 -0.78 17.99 -16.47
C ALA A 147 -1.12 19.41 -16.94
#